data_AF-A0AAJ8LI73-F1
#
_entry.id   AF-A0AAJ8LI73-F1
#
_cell.length_a   1.000
_cell.length_b   1.000
_cell.length_c   1.000
_cell.angle_alpha   90.00
_cell.angle_beta   90.00
_cell.angle_gamma   90.00
#
_symmetry.space_group_name_H-M   'P 1'
#
loop_
_entity.id
_entity.type
_entity.pdbx_description
1 polymer ?
#
loop_
_entity_poly.entity_id
_entity_poly.type
_entity_poly.pdbx_seq_one_letter_code
_entity_poly.pdbx_strand_id
1 'polypeptide(L)'
;MTKWNSYKGGPYQEAVSSLTYIDNSLYQGTSGQFGVYAFESWADPNNRGSGKITWVSEGTKSWVMEAASVGPDSDMQIGQRLITEEPMAMVVNFGMSSNFAPVDWAHLTWPAEMMIDYVRVYQRPEGRMGCDPADRPTANYIASHANAYNNPNLTTWADAGYNFPKNSLKDQC
;
A
#
# COMPACT_ATOMS: atom_id res chain seq x y z
N MET A 1 11.58 15.04 13.71
CA MET A 1 10.36 15.90 13.63
C MET A 1 9.54 15.44 12.43
N THR A 2 8.24 15.22 12.61
CA THR A 2 7.30 14.82 11.54
C THR A 2 6.26 15.91 11.33
N LYS A 3 5.92 16.22 10.08
CA LYS A 3 4.87 17.18 9.72
C LYS A 3 3.99 16.66 8.59
N TRP A 4 2.77 17.17 8.50
CA TRP A 4 1.89 16.89 7.37
C TRP A 4 2.53 17.30 6.04
N ASN A 5 2.39 16.45 5.03
CA ASN A 5 2.75 16.81 3.67
C ASN A 5 1.60 17.60 3.02
N SER A 6 1.91 18.71 2.37
CA SER A 6 0.90 19.50 1.64
C SER A 6 0.50 18.84 0.32
N TYR A 7 1.28 17.89 -0.19
CA TYR A 7 0.94 17.11 -1.37
C TYR A 7 -0.19 16.12 -1.08
N LYS A 8 -1.28 16.20 -1.86
CA LYS A 8 -2.49 15.37 -1.70
C LYS A 8 -2.71 14.38 -2.85
N GLY A 9 -1.76 14.26 -3.76
CA GLY A 9 -1.89 13.43 -4.97
C GLY A 9 -1.97 14.26 -6.25
N GLY A 10 -2.46 13.63 -7.32
CA GLY A 10 -2.63 14.22 -8.65
C GLY A 10 -3.93 13.73 -9.31
N PRO A 11 -4.17 14.03 -10.59
CA PRO A 11 -5.43 13.70 -11.26
C PRO A 11 -5.80 12.21 -11.27
N TYR A 12 -4.81 11.33 -11.12
CA TYR A 12 -4.98 9.87 -11.16
C TYR A 12 -4.80 9.18 -9.80
N GLN A 13 -4.46 9.92 -8.74
CA GLN A 13 -4.15 9.34 -7.43
C GLN A 13 -4.41 10.31 -6.29
N GLU A 14 -4.86 9.79 -5.16
CA GLU A 14 -4.90 10.52 -3.89
C GLU A 14 -3.76 10.06 -3.00
N ALA A 15 -3.20 10.98 -2.21
CA ALA A 15 -2.10 10.67 -1.31
C ALA A 15 -2.39 11.18 0.10
N VAL A 16 -2.18 10.31 1.08
CA VAL A 16 -2.00 10.69 2.48
C VAL A 16 -0.53 10.49 2.81
N SER A 17 0.14 11.56 3.22
CA SER A 17 1.57 11.46 3.55
C SER A 17 1.99 12.47 4.61
N SER A 18 3.10 12.15 5.26
CA SER A 18 3.81 13.03 6.18
C SER A 18 5.29 13.06 5.81
N LEU A 19 5.95 14.15 6.19
CA LEU A 19 7.37 14.37 5.97
C LEU A 19 8.08 14.22 7.32
N THR A 20 8.99 13.27 7.40
CA THR A 20 9.80 13.00 8.59
C THR A 20 11.26 13.30 8.29
N TYR A 21 11.93 14.00 9.21
CA TYR A 21 13.38 14.20 9.11
C TYR A 21 14.11 12.85 9.19
N ILE A 22 15.13 12.70 8.35
CA ILE A 22 16.03 11.54 8.34
C ILE A 22 17.46 12.03 8.63
N ASP A 23 18.20 11.33 9.48
CA ASP A 23 19.60 11.63 9.78
C ASP A 23 20.48 11.46 8.53
N ASN A 24 21.35 12.44 8.29
CA ASN A 24 22.28 12.42 7.19
C ASN A 24 23.30 11.27 7.32
N SER A 25 23.54 10.74 8.52
CA SER A 25 24.41 9.61 8.79
C SER A 25 24.03 8.32 8.05
N LEU A 26 22.77 8.24 7.59
CA LEU A 26 22.17 7.07 6.94
C LEU A 26 22.38 7.02 5.42
N TYR A 27 22.88 8.09 4.80
CA TYR A 27 23.21 8.08 3.38
C TYR A 27 24.55 7.37 3.13
N GLN A 28 24.66 6.63 2.02
CA GLN A 28 25.85 5.83 1.67
C GLN A 28 27.14 6.65 1.59
N GLY A 29 27.06 7.95 1.23
CA GLY A 29 28.20 8.86 1.16
C GLY A 29 28.60 9.57 2.47
N THR A 30 28.01 9.20 3.61
CA THR A 30 28.32 9.78 4.91
C THR A 30 28.99 8.76 5.83
N SER A 31 28.42 8.47 7.00
CA SER A 31 28.91 7.44 7.93
C SER A 31 28.44 6.02 7.58
N GLY A 32 27.46 5.89 6.67
CA GLY A 32 26.91 4.59 6.25
C GLY A 32 26.19 3.84 7.38
N GLN A 33 25.54 4.56 8.30
CA GLN A 33 24.75 3.94 9.36
C GLN A 33 23.43 3.37 8.81
N PHE A 34 22.83 2.44 9.55
CA PHE A 34 21.53 1.85 9.22
C PHE A 34 20.42 2.44 10.09
N GLY A 35 19.30 2.80 9.46
CA GLY A 35 18.08 3.27 10.12
C GLY A 35 17.00 2.19 10.11
N VAL A 36 16.26 2.05 11.20
CA VAL A 36 15.10 1.15 11.26
C VAL A 36 13.85 1.87 10.74
N TYR A 37 13.36 1.42 9.58
CA TYR A 37 12.10 1.89 9.00
C TYR A 37 11.07 0.77 9.05
N ALA A 38 9.83 1.11 9.37
CA ALA A 38 8.74 0.15 9.40
C ALA A 38 7.41 0.83 9.08
N PHE A 39 6.45 0.01 8.66
CA PHE A 39 5.05 0.37 8.73
C PHE A 39 4.26 -0.81 9.31
N GLU A 40 3.24 -0.49 10.09
CA GLU A 40 2.20 -1.43 10.51
C GLU A 40 0.92 -1.05 9.77
N SER A 41 0.33 -1.98 9.04
CA SER A 41 -1.01 -1.82 8.47
C SER A 41 -1.95 -2.79 9.18
N TRP A 42 -3.06 -2.28 9.69
CA TRP A 42 -4.06 -3.08 10.38
C TRP A 42 -5.48 -2.67 9.98
N ALA A 43 -6.30 -3.67 9.67
CA ALA A 43 -7.70 -3.53 9.35
C ALA A 43 -8.52 -4.55 10.14
N ASP A 44 -9.72 -4.15 10.54
CA ASP A 44 -10.71 -5.03 11.18
C ASP A 44 -11.98 -5.06 10.31
N PRO A 45 -12.27 -6.18 9.63
CA PRO A 45 -13.48 -6.31 8.82
C PRO A 45 -14.79 -6.16 9.61
N ASN A 46 -14.77 -6.42 10.92
CA ASN A 46 -15.94 -6.27 11.79
C ASN A 46 -16.09 -4.83 12.34
N ASN A 47 -15.00 -4.06 12.33
CA ASN A 47 -14.99 -2.64 12.73
C ASN A 47 -14.03 -1.84 11.87
N ARG A 48 -14.44 -1.59 10.63
CA ARG A 48 -13.63 -0.90 9.62
C ARG A 48 -13.13 0.49 10.02
N GLY A 49 -13.83 1.18 10.92
CA GLY A 49 -13.43 2.49 11.44
C GLY A 49 -12.22 2.46 12.37
N SER A 50 -11.87 1.29 12.91
CA SER A 50 -10.71 1.13 13.79
C SER A 50 -9.39 0.93 13.04
N GLY A 51 -9.45 0.70 11.73
CA GLY A 51 -8.28 0.47 10.88
C GLY A 51 -7.27 1.62 10.96
N LYS A 52 -5.98 1.29 10.88
CA LYS A 52 -4.90 2.27 10.92
C LYS A 52 -3.65 1.81 10.20
N ILE A 53 -2.85 2.78 9.77
CA ILE A 53 -1.49 2.57 9.31
C ILE A 53 -0.55 3.42 10.17
N THR A 54 0.48 2.81 10.74
CA THR A 54 1.49 3.49 11.55
C THR A 54 2.85 3.40 10.86
N TRP A 55 3.56 4.50 10.74
CA TRP A 55 4.92 4.54 10.20
C TRP A 55 5.93 4.75 11.31
N VAL A 56 7.12 4.19 11.10
CA VAL A 56 8.30 4.30 11.96
C VAL A 56 9.46 4.80 11.11
N SER A 57 10.17 5.81 11.60
CA SER A 57 11.41 6.31 11.04
C SER A 57 12.48 6.25 12.12
N GLU A 58 13.61 5.63 11.81
CA GLU A 58 14.75 5.52 12.72
C GLU A 58 14.37 4.93 14.09
N GLY A 59 13.57 3.86 14.07
CA GLY A 59 13.11 3.17 15.28
C GLY A 59 12.06 3.93 16.10
N THR A 60 11.66 5.13 15.67
CA THR A 60 10.67 5.96 16.35
C THR A 60 9.39 6.08 15.54
N LYS A 61 8.24 5.89 16.20
CA LYS A 61 6.92 6.10 15.60
C LYS A 61 6.82 7.53 15.06
N SER A 62 6.66 7.67 13.75
CA SER A 62 6.68 8.97 13.06
C SER A 62 5.29 9.51 12.78
N TRP A 63 4.36 8.65 12.38
CA TRP A 63 3.01 9.05 11.94
C TRP A 63 1.98 7.93 12.11
N VAL A 64 0.71 8.31 12.28
CA VAL A 64 -0.44 7.37 12.21
C VAL A 64 -1.49 7.97 11.29
N MET A 65 -1.96 7.16 10.34
CA MET A 65 -3.17 7.40 9.59
C MET A 65 -4.27 6.50 10.15
N GLU A 66 -5.36 7.09 10.62
CA GLU A 66 -6.57 6.36 11.01
C GLU A 66 -7.50 6.20 9.81
N ALA A 67 -8.39 5.20 9.82
CA ALA A 67 -9.34 4.95 8.71
C ALA A 67 -10.14 6.21 8.33
N ALA A 68 -10.51 7.04 9.30
CA ALA A 68 -11.24 8.29 9.09
C ALA A 68 -10.41 9.42 8.42
N SER A 69 -9.10 9.24 8.24
CA SER A 69 -8.20 10.27 7.68
C SER A 69 -8.48 10.57 6.20
N VAL A 70 -9.10 9.63 5.48
CA VAL A 70 -9.61 9.89 4.12
C VAL A 70 -11.10 9.59 4.10
N GLY A 71 -11.89 10.65 4.22
CA GLY A 71 -13.35 10.57 4.22
C GLY A 71 -13.95 10.17 2.87
N PRO A 72 -15.28 9.98 2.80
CA PRO A 72 -15.99 9.83 1.54
C PRO A 72 -15.95 11.11 0.69
N ASP A 73 -16.16 10.97 -0.61
CA ASP A 73 -16.34 12.06 -1.57
C ASP A 73 -17.63 11.82 -2.36
N SER A 74 -18.68 12.61 -2.07
CA SER A 74 -19.98 12.46 -2.72
C SER A 74 -19.99 12.93 -4.17
N ASP A 75 -19.17 13.92 -4.51
CA ASP A 75 -19.11 14.50 -5.86
C ASP A 75 -18.49 13.49 -6.84
N MET A 76 -17.54 12.68 -6.34
CA MET A 76 -16.94 11.57 -7.08
C MET A 76 -17.63 10.22 -6.86
N GLN A 77 -18.71 10.16 -6.09
CA GLN A 77 -19.42 8.92 -5.71
C GLN A 77 -18.52 7.88 -5.02
N ILE A 78 -17.53 8.35 -4.25
CA ILE A 78 -16.59 7.51 -3.50
C ILE A 78 -17.05 7.42 -2.04
N GLY A 79 -17.28 6.20 -1.57
CA GLY A 79 -17.60 5.93 -0.16
C GLY A 79 -16.42 6.10 0.79
N GLN A 80 -16.63 5.79 2.07
CA GLN A 80 -15.56 5.78 3.06
C GLN A 80 -14.45 4.82 2.60
N ARG A 81 -13.22 5.35 2.46
CA ARG A 81 -12.07 4.52 2.10
C ARG A 81 -11.63 3.72 3.32
N LEU A 82 -11.40 2.43 3.10
CA LEU A 82 -11.00 1.50 4.15
C LEU A 82 -9.48 1.40 4.19
N ILE A 83 -8.92 1.07 5.36
CA ILE A 83 -7.60 0.44 5.38
C ILE A 83 -7.77 -0.96 4.78
N THR A 84 -6.88 -1.32 3.85
CA THR A 84 -7.06 -2.54 3.06
C THR A 84 -7.19 -3.79 3.92
N GLU A 85 -8.22 -4.58 3.62
CA GLU A 85 -8.45 -5.92 4.19
C GLU A 85 -7.81 -7.02 3.32
N GLU A 86 -7.24 -6.64 2.18
CA GLU A 86 -6.68 -7.57 1.20
C GLU A 86 -5.19 -7.84 1.45
N PRO A 87 -4.68 -9.01 1.02
CA PRO A 87 -3.26 -9.29 1.05
C PRO A 87 -2.46 -8.23 0.29
N MET A 88 -1.33 -7.80 0.86
CA MET A 88 -0.39 -6.88 0.22
C MET A 88 0.98 -7.53 0.03
N ALA A 89 1.72 -7.06 -0.97
CA ALA A 89 3.13 -7.38 -1.14
C ALA A 89 3.99 -6.20 -0.68
N MET A 90 5.14 -6.49 -0.06
CA MET A 90 6.14 -5.49 0.24
C MET A 90 7.06 -5.32 -0.96
N VAL A 91 7.19 -4.08 -1.43
CA VAL A 91 8.15 -3.69 -2.48
C VAL A 91 9.15 -2.73 -1.87
N VAL A 92 10.43 -3.03 -2.02
CA VAL A 92 11.52 -2.15 -1.62
C VAL A 92 12.34 -1.84 -2.88
N ASN A 93 12.30 -0.59 -3.33
CA ASN A 93 12.93 -0.16 -4.57
C ASN A 93 13.92 0.98 -4.33
N PHE A 94 15.01 0.97 -5.11
CA PHE A 94 15.94 2.08 -5.21
C PHE A 94 15.86 2.64 -6.62
N GLY A 95 15.49 3.91 -6.75
CA GLY A 95 15.23 4.51 -8.05
C GLY A 95 15.24 6.03 -8.01
N MET A 96 15.27 6.62 -9.19
CA MET A 96 15.41 8.06 -9.40
C MET A 96 14.41 8.50 -10.46
N SER A 97 13.68 9.58 -10.22
CA SER A 97 12.74 10.16 -11.19
C SER A 97 12.54 11.64 -10.92
N SER A 98 12.57 12.42 -12.01
CA SER A 98 12.28 13.86 -11.99
C SER A 98 10.83 14.17 -11.57
N ASN A 99 9.95 13.18 -11.56
CA ASN A 99 8.57 13.34 -11.08
C ASN A 99 8.48 13.32 -9.53
N PHE A 100 9.50 12.79 -8.83
CA PHE A 100 9.55 12.81 -7.37
C PHE A 100 10.33 14.02 -6.83
N ALA A 101 11.49 14.31 -7.42
CA ALA A 101 12.33 15.47 -7.09
C ALA A 101 13.24 15.82 -8.28
N PRO A 102 13.70 17.09 -8.39
CA PRO A 102 14.72 17.45 -9.38
C PRO A 102 15.98 16.60 -9.22
N VAL A 103 16.50 16.08 -10.34
CA VAL A 103 17.68 15.23 -10.34
C VAL A 103 18.92 16.07 -10.62
N ASP A 104 19.86 16.08 -9.67
CA ASP A 104 21.15 16.77 -9.81
C ASP A 104 22.21 15.86 -10.45
N TRP A 105 22.12 15.71 -11.77
CA TRP A 105 23.01 14.85 -12.54
C TRP A 105 24.50 15.19 -12.41
N ALA A 106 24.84 16.46 -12.15
CA ALA A 106 26.22 16.91 -12.10
C ALA A 106 26.97 16.42 -10.85
N HIS A 107 26.25 16.11 -9.77
CA HIS A 107 26.82 15.74 -8.48
C HIS A 107 26.52 14.28 -8.07
N LEU A 108 25.87 13.49 -8.92
CA LEU A 108 25.64 12.07 -8.64
C LEU A 108 26.95 11.26 -8.70
N THR A 109 27.17 10.46 -7.67
CA THR A 109 28.25 9.48 -7.59
C THR A 109 27.73 8.09 -7.92
N TRP A 110 28.52 7.32 -8.67
CA TRP A 110 28.14 5.98 -9.12
C TRP A 110 29.23 4.94 -8.79
N PRO A 111 28.85 3.68 -8.47
CA PRO A 111 27.49 3.18 -8.32
C PRO A 111 26.80 3.75 -7.06
N ALA A 112 25.52 4.08 -7.19
CA ALA A 112 24.68 4.43 -6.05
C ALA A 112 24.04 3.15 -5.50
N GLU A 113 24.01 3.02 -4.18
CA GLU A 113 23.59 1.79 -3.51
C GLU A 113 22.57 2.09 -2.41
N MET A 114 21.56 1.23 -2.28
CA MET A 114 20.69 1.16 -1.12
C MET A 114 20.93 -0.17 -0.43
N MET A 115 21.50 -0.12 0.77
CA MET A 115 21.84 -1.32 1.54
C MET A 115 20.69 -1.68 2.48
N ILE A 116 20.38 -2.98 2.56
CA ILE A 116 19.40 -3.54 3.49
C ILE A 116 20.11 -4.57 4.35
N ASP A 117 20.24 -4.29 5.64
CA ASP A 117 20.82 -5.24 6.60
C ASP A 117 19.87 -6.40 6.87
N TYR A 118 18.60 -6.10 7.15
CA TYR A 118 17.57 -7.12 7.35
C TYR A 118 16.17 -6.63 7.01
N VAL A 119 15.28 -7.59 6.78
CA VAL A 119 13.83 -7.38 6.73
C VAL A 119 13.17 -8.28 7.77
N ARG A 120 12.22 -7.72 8.52
CA ARG A 120 11.37 -8.48 9.45
C ARG A 120 9.91 -8.26 9.09
N VAL A 121 9.18 -9.35 8.99
CA VAL A 121 7.73 -9.36 8.75
C VAL A 121 7.07 -9.93 10.00
N TYR A 122 6.15 -9.17 10.57
CA TYR A 122 5.39 -9.56 11.75
C TYR A 122 3.94 -9.77 11.36
N GLN A 123 3.36 -10.82 11.89
CA GLN A 123 1.95 -11.10 11.79
C GLN A 123 1.35 -11.12 13.19
N ARG A 124 0.19 -10.48 13.35
CA ARG A 124 -0.56 -10.54 14.60
C ARG A 124 -1.07 -11.95 14.86
N PRO A 125 -1.33 -12.35 16.12
CA PRO A 125 -1.85 -13.69 16.44
C PRO A 125 -3.13 -14.06 15.69
N GLU A 126 -4.00 -13.07 15.45
CA GLU A 126 -5.24 -13.19 14.66
C GLU A 126 -5.02 -13.13 13.14
N GLY A 127 -3.79 -12.90 12.69
CA GLY A 127 -3.45 -12.85 11.28
C GLY A 127 -3.63 -14.21 10.61
N ARG A 128 -3.98 -14.18 9.32
CA ARG A 128 -4.21 -15.39 8.53
C ARG A 128 -3.07 -15.60 7.54
N MET A 129 -2.62 -16.84 7.40
CA MET A 129 -1.70 -17.24 6.33
C MET A 129 -2.47 -17.97 5.24
N GLY A 130 -2.14 -17.66 3.99
CA GLY A 130 -2.75 -18.28 2.80
C GLY A 130 -3.70 -17.35 2.05
N CYS A 131 -4.04 -17.76 0.83
CA CYS A 131 -4.84 -16.97 -0.11
C CYS A 131 -6.34 -17.35 -0.13
N ASP A 132 -6.75 -18.35 0.66
CA ASP A 132 -8.11 -18.92 0.63
C ASP A 132 -8.73 -19.05 2.04
N PRO A 133 -8.91 -17.95 2.78
CA PRO A 133 -9.59 -18.00 4.07
C PRO A 133 -11.10 -18.27 3.90
N ALA A 134 -11.74 -18.86 4.91
CA ALA A 134 -13.15 -19.28 4.81
C ALA A 134 -14.14 -18.13 4.51
N ASP A 135 -13.81 -16.90 4.89
CA ASP A 135 -14.61 -15.69 4.62
C ASP A 135 -14.17 -14.92 3.36
N ARG A 136 -13.13 -15.39 2.65
CA ARG A 136 -12.74 -14.98 1.29
C ARG A 136 -12.30 -16.23 0.52
N PRO A 137 -13.25 -17.04 0.00
CA PRO A 137 -12.96 -18.32 -0.66
C PRO A 137 -12.38 -18.10 -2.08
N THR A 138 -11.24 -17.44 -2.15
CA THR A 138 -10.57 -17.00 -3.38
C THR A 138 -10.23 -18.16 -4.28
N ALA A 139 -9.76 -19.29 -3.74
CA ALA A 139 -9.37 -20.43 -4.56
C ALA A 139 -10.58 -21.03 -5.28
N ASN A 140 -11.70 -21.18 -4.58
CA ASN A 140 -12.96 -21.65 -5.19
C ASN A 140 -13.49 -20.65 -6.22
N TYR A 141 -13.35 -19.34 -5.97
CA TYR A 141 -13.74 -18.31 -6.92
C TYR A 141 -12.89 -18.36 -8.20
N ILE A 142 -11.57 -18.45 -8.08
CA ILE A 142 -10.65 -18.59 -9.22
C ILE A 142 -10.92 -19.88 -9.99
N ALA A 143 -11.10 -21.00 -9.28
CA ALA A 143 -11.38 -22.30 -9.90
C ALA A 143 -12.69 -22.29 -10.70
N SER A 144 -13.74 -21.62 -10.21
CA SER A 144 -15.01 -21.48 -10.93
C SER A 144 -14.96 -20.47 -12.09
N HIS A 145 -13.91 -19.63 -12.17
CA HIS A 145 -13.72 -18.61 -13.19
C HIS A 145 -12.39 -18.76 -13.96
N ALA A 146 -11.94 -20.00 -14.19
CA ALA A 146 -10.60 -20.29 -14.71
C ALA A 146 -10.23 -19.54 -16.00
N ASN A 147 -11.18 -19.30 -16.91
CA ASN A 147 -10.89 -18.56 -18.15
C ASN A 147 -10.43 -17.12 -17.89
N ALA A 148 -11.04 -16.45 -16.90
CA ALA A 148 -10.69 -15.07 -16.54
C ALA A 148 -9.32 -14.98 -15.87
N TYR A 149 -8.91 -16.02 -15.14
CA TYR A 149 -7.68 -16.01 -14.34
C TYR A 149 -6.47 -16.69 -15.00
N ASN A 150 -6.69 -17.53 -16.02
CA ASN A 150 -5.61 -18.25 -16.71
C ASN A 150 -5.32 -17.76 -18.13
N ASN A 151 -6.13 -16.84 -18.68
CA ASN A 151 -5.91 -16.29 -20.01
C ASN A 151 -5.76 -14.75 -19.96
N PRO A 152 -4.53 -14.22 -20.05
CA PRO A 152 -4.28 -12.79 -19.96
C PRO A 152 -4.83 -11.98 -21.14
N ASN A 153 -5.27 -12.63 -22.22
CA ASN A 153 -5.86 -11.95 -23.38
C ASN A 153 -7.35 -11.65 -23.19
N LEU A 154 -8.01 -12.22 -22.17
CA LEU A 154 -9.42 -11.98 -21.87
C LEU A 154 -9.51 -10.85 -20.84
N THR A 155 -9.81 -9.64 -21.31
CA THR A 155 -9.78 -8.43 -20.47
C THR A 155 -11.16 -8.01 -19.95
N THR A 156 -12.22 -8.72 -20.35
CA THR A 156 -13.59 -8.52 -19.85
C THR A 156 -14.22 -9.83 -19.38
N TRP A 157 -15.17 -9.74 -18.45
CA TRP A 157 -15.93 -10.91 -17.99
C TRP A 157 -16.71 -11.59 -19.12
N ALA A 158 -17.25 -10.80 -20.06
CA ALA A 158 -17.97 -11.30 -21.22
C ALA A 158 -17.04 -12.11 -22.14
N ASP A 159 -15.83 -11.61 -22.42
CA ASP A 159 -14.82 -12.35 -23.21
C ASP A 159 -14.39 -13.64 -22.51
N ALA A 160 -14.37 -13.65 -21.19
CA ALA A 160 -14.11 -14.83 -20.37
C ALA A 160 -15.29 -15.83 -20.30
N GLY A 161 -16.46 -15.48 -20.85
CA GLY A 161 -17.65 -16.31 -20.86
C GLY A 161 -18.50 -16.24 -19.58
N TYR A 162 -18.37 -15.16 -18.80
CA TYR A 162 -19.05 -14.97 -17.52
C TYR A 162 -19.85 -13.67 -17.48
N ASN A 163 -20.85 -13.63 -16.60
CA ASN A 163 -21.55 -12.39 -16.28
C ASN A 163 -20.71 -11.56 -15.31
N PHE A 164 -20.82 -10.23 -15.41
CA PHE A 164 -20.19 -9.34 -14.45
C PHE A 164 -20.74 -9.62 -13.02
N PRO A 165 -19.88 -9.67 -11.98
CA PRO A 165 -20.32 -9.90 -10.61
C PRO A 165 -21.36 -8.88 -10.15
N LYS A 166 -22.45 -9.34 -9.54
CA LYS A 166 -23.50 -8.48 -9.01
C LYS A 166 -23.09 -7.83 -7.70
N ASN A 167 -23.63 -6.64 -7.44
CA ASN A 167 -23.46 -5.89 -6.21
C ASN A 167 -24.81 -5.72 -5.51
N SER A 168 -24.94 -6.15 -4.25
CA SER A 168 -26.22 -6.09 -3.50
C SER A 168 -26.74 -4.67 -3.28
N LEU A 169 -25.90 -3.64 -3.30
CA LEU A 169 -26.30 -2.24 -3.20
C LEU A 169 -26.98 -1.72 -4.49
N LYS A 170 -26.78 -2.39 -5.63
CA LYS A 170 -27.32 -1.98 -6.94
C LYS A 170 -28.31 -2.98 -7.52
N ASP A 171 -27.98 -4.27 -7.43
CA ASP A 171 -28.62 -5.34 -8.19
C ASP A 171 -29.67 -6.12 -7.38
N GLN A 172 -29.97 -5.69 -6.14
CA GLN A 172 -30.97 -6.28 -5.25
C GLN A 172 -30.84 -7.81 -5.11
N CYS A 173 -29.61 -8.27 -4.88
CA CYS A 173 -29.26 -9.69 -4.71
C CYS A 173 -28.93 -10.03 -3.26
#